data_AF-A0A955LD86-F1
#
_entry.id   AF-A0A955LD86-F1
#
_cell.length_a   1.000
_cell.length_b   1.000
_cell.length_c   1.000
_cell.angle_alpha   90.00
_cell.angle_beta   90.00
_cell.angle_gamma   90.00
#
_symmetry.space_group_name_H-M   'P 1'
#
loop_
_entity.id
_entity.type
_entity.pdbx_description
1 polymer ?
#
loop_
_entity_poly.entity_id
_entity_poly.type
_entity_poly.pdbx_seq_one_letter_code
_entity_poly.pdbx_strand_id
1 'polypeptide(L)'
;MQEQPPSLESLREKEGLTQSAKRVWTSRLIKAGALAAILLVLGGVFFSYRVLSAGKTIFEGDENNGILASIGDLVGADERPLEGEEEGRTNILLLGIGGEGHSGNLLTDTMMLVSIEHVPHDSTGERHTPQVSMISIPRDMWVPVPSQGVEQKINSIYSYGEREENDGIGRLTPVIEDVLGVPVHYYIRADFEGFTKIIDDLGGVEVNVEQGFIDTEYPDANFGYQTVQFEAGPQQMDGETALQFSRSRHGVVTDGSG
;
A
#
# COMPACT_ATOMS: atom_id res chain seq x y z
N MET A 1 -36.69 -60.14 11.27
CA MET A 1 -35.53 -59.97 10.37
C MET A 1 -34.38 -59.51 11.26
N GLN A 2 -33.47 -60.41 11.65
CA GLN A 2 -32.34 -60.05 12.50
C GLN A 2 -31.16 -59.70 11.60
N GLU A 3 -30.71 -58.44 11.64
CA GLU A 3 -29.47 -58.00 11.00
C GLU A 3 -28.29 -58.64 11.71
N GLN A 4 -27.46 -59.39 10.97
CA GLN A 4 -26.22 -59.91 11.51
C GLN A 4 -25.21 -58.77 11.69
N PRO A 5 -24.50 -58.70 12.83
CA PRO A 5 -23.47 -57.70 13.03
C PRO A 5 -22.31 -57.91 12.03
N PRO A 6 -21.70 -56.83 11.53
CA PRO A 6 -20.63 -56.90 10.54
C PRO A 6 -19.43 -57.71 11.06
N SER A 7 -18.82 -58.51 10.18
CA SER A 7 -17.69 -59.37 10.53
C SER A 7 -16.46 -58.54 10.90
N LEU A 8 -15.69 -59.00 11.89
CA LEU A 8 -14.48 -58.31 12.39
C LEU A 8 -13.44 -58.07 11.29
N GLU A 9 -13.40 -58.90 10.25
CA GLU A 9 -12.54 -58.70 9.08
C GLU A 9 -12.98 -57.49 8.26
N SER A 10 -14.28 -57.31 8.03
CA SER A 10 -14.81 -56.15 7.29
C SER A 10 -14.59 -54.83 8.04
N LEU A 11 -14.56 -54.87 9.38
CA LEU A 11 -14.26 -53.72 10.22
C LEU A 11 -12.75 -53.37 10.17
N ARG A 12 -11.87 -54.37 10.26
CA ARG A 12 -10.40 -54.16 10.14
C ARG A 12 -9.98 -53.70 8.74
N GLU A 13 -10.65 -54.16 7.69
CA GLU A 13 -10.39 -53.71 6.32
C GLU A 13 -10.81 -52.25 6.10
N LYS A 14 -11.98 -51.85 6.61
CA LYS A 14 -12.44 -50.45 6.56
C LYS A 14 -11.54 -49.50 7.36
N GLU A 15 -11.06 -49.92 8.53
CA GLU A 15 -10.09 -49.16 9.32
C GLU A 15 -8.72 -49.03 8.63
N GLY A 16 -8.23 -50.11 7.99
CA GLY A 16 -6.99 -50.08 7.22
C GLY A 16 -7.05 -49.16 5.99
N LEU A 17 -8.16 -49.16 5.27
CA LEU A 17 -8.38 -48.29 4.11
C LEU A 17 -8.49 -46.80 4.50
N THR A 18 -9.15 -46.49 5.62
CA THR A 18 -9.26 -45.11 6.12
C THR A 18 -7.94 -44.58 6.70
N GLN A 19 -7.15 -45.42 7.37
CA GLN A 19 -5.80 -45.09 7.84
C GLN A 19 -4.84 -44.82 6.67
N SER A 20 -4.87 -45.65 5.62
CA SER A 20 -4.03 -45.48 4.42
C SER A 20 -4.36 -44.21 3.65
N ALA A 21 -5.66 -43.92 3.43
CA ALA A 21 -6.11 -42.72 2.75
C ALA A 21 -5.73 -41.43 3.50
N LYS A 22 -5.89 -41.39 4.84
CA LYS A 22 -5.48 -40.24 5.67
C LYS A 22 -3.97 -39.98 5.59
N ARG A 23 -3.14 -41.05 5.60
CA ARG A 23 -1.68 -40.94 5.54
C ARG A 23 -1.15 -40.43 4.19
N VAL A 24 -1.81 -40.76 3.09
CA VAL A 24 -1.46 -40.25 1.76
C VAL A 24 -1.87 -38.78 1.61
N TRP A 25 -3.05 -38.41 2.10
CA TRP A 25 -3.58 -37.04 1.99
C TRP A 25 -2.77 -36.03 2.82
N THR A 26 -2.38 -36.37 4.05
CA THR A 26 -1.52 -35.52 4.88
C THR A 26 -0.13 -35.31 4.27
N SER A 27 0.44 -36.35 3.64
CA SER A 27 1.74 -36.23 2.96
C SER A 27 1.71 -35.32 1.73
N ARG A 28 0.58 -35.25 1.02
CA ARG A 28 0.39 -34.37 -0.14
C ARG A 28 0.20 -32.91 0.29
N LEU A 29 -0.53 -32.68 1.38
CA LEU A 29 -0.72 -31.34 1.95
C LEU A 29 0.60 -30.76 2.50
N ILE A 30 1.42 -31.57 3.17
CA ILE A 30 2.74 -31.14 3.66
C ILE A 30 3.67 -30.78 2.50
N LYS A 31 3.68 -31.58 1.42
CA LYS A 31 4.48 -31.29 0.21
C LYS A 31 3.99 -30.05 -0.53
N ALA A 32 2.67 -29.83 -0.61
CA ALA A 32 2.10 -28.63 -1.22
C ALA A 32 2.42 -27.36 -0.40
N GLY A 33 2.34 -27.43 0.94
CA GLY A 33 2.73 -26.33 1.81
C GLY A 33 4.22 -26.00 1.73
N ALA A 34 5.08 -27.02 1.67
CA ALA A 34 6.52 -26.81 1.47
C ALA A 34 6.84 -26.17 0.11
N LEU A 35 6.14 -26.55 -0.96
CA LEU A 35 6.28 -25.95 -2.29
C LEU A 35 5.82 -24.48 -2.29
N ALA A 36 4.71 -24.17 -1.64
CA ALA A 36 4.21 -22.80 -1.49
C ALA A 36 5.19 -21.92 -0.69
N ALA A 37 5.77 -22.44 0.39
CA ALA A 37 6.78 -21.73 1.17
C ALA A 37 8.06 -21.47 0.34
N ILE A 38 8.50 -22.43 -0.46
CA ILE A 38 9.64 -22.26 -1.38
C ILE A 38 9.31 -21.21 -2.45
N LEU A 39 8.10 -21.21 -3.00
CA LEU A 39 7.66 -20.19 -3.97
C LEU A 39 7.58 -18.80 -3.33
N LEU A 40 7.16 -18.68 -2.07
CA LEU A 40 7.16 -17.42 -1.32
C LEU A 40 8.58 -16.90 -1.07
N VAL A 41 9.51 -17.78 -0.69
CA VAL A 41 10.92 -17.40 -0.48
C VAL A 41 11.58 -17.03 -1.82
N LEU A 42 11.35 -17.79 -2.88
CA LEU A 42 11.86 -17.46 -4.21
C LEU A 42 11.23 -16.19 -4.77
N GLY A 43 9.94 -15.97 -4.52
CA GLY A 43 9.23 -14.74 -4.86
C GLY A 43 9.77 -13.54 -4.08
N GLY A 44 10.04 -13.69 -2.79
CA GLY A 44 10.67 -12.67 -1.95
C GLY A 44 12.09 -12.35 -2.38
N VAL A 45 12.92 -13.36 -2.65
CA VAL A 45 14.29 -13.17 -3.17
C VAL A 45 14.27 -12.55 -4.57
N PHE A 46 13.34 -12.95 -5.42
CA PHE A 46 13.15 -12.35 -6.74
C PHE A 46 12.66 -10.90 -6.64
N PHE A 47 11.72 -10.62 -5.75
CA PHE A 47 11.24 -9.28 -5.43
C PHE A 47 12.38 -8.40 -4.90
N SER A 48 13.15 -8.85 -3.92
CA SER A 48 14.35 -8.16 -3.42
C SER A 48 15.39 -7.93 -4.51
N TYR A 49 15.66 -8.94 -5.36
CA TYR A 49 16.57 -8.80 -6.48
C TYR A 49 16.07 -7.79 -7.52
N ARG A 50 14.76 -7.77 -7.80
CA ARG A 50 14.13 -6.81 -8.71
C ARG A 50 14.15 -5.41 -8.13
N VAL A 51 13.86 -5.23 -6.84
CA VAL A 51 14.00 -3.95 -6.13
C VAL A 51 15.44 -3.44 -6.19
N LEU A 52 16.43 -4.30 -5.92
CA LEU A 52 17.86 -3.94 -5.99
C LEU A 52 18.34 -3.64 -7.43
N SER A 53 17.80 -4.35 -8.42
CA SER A 53 18.16 -4.17 -9.83
C SER A 53 17.44 -2.98 -10.48
N ALA A 54 16.20 -2.71 -10.08
CA ALA A 54 15.42 -1.53 -10.42
C ALA A 54 16.02 -0.28 -9.76
N GLY A 55 16.53 -0.42 -8.53
CA GLY A 55 17.34 0.62 -7.88
C GLY A 55 18.43 1.13 -8.83
N LYS A 56 19.25 0.26 -9.41
CA LYS A 56 20.33 0.65 -10.34
C LYS A 56 19.90 1.38 -11.62
N THR A 57 18.64 1.28 -12.04
CA THR A 57 18.11 2.03 -13.20
C THR A 57 17.29 3.25 -12.80
N ILE A 58 17.04 3.44 -11.50
CA ILE A 58 16.41 4.62 -10.89
C ILE A 58 17.46 5.60 -10.36
N PHE A 59 18.65 5.10 -9.99
CA PHE A 59 19.78 5.88 -9.45
C PHE A 59 20.49 6.82 -10.45
N GLU A 60 19.90 7.12 -11.62
CA GLU A 60 20.37 8.20 -12.51
C GLU A 60 19.46 9.44 -12.50
N GLY A 61 18.46 9.49 -11.61
CA GLY A 61 17.60 10.66 -11.40
C GLY A 61 17.40 10.99 -9.92
N ASP A 62 18.06 12.07 -9.49
CA ASP A 62 17.92 12.80 -8.22
C ASP A 62 18.56 12.17 -6.96
N GLU A 63 19.73 12.70 -6.60
CA GLU A 63 20.64 12.18 -5.56
C GLU A 63 20.19 12.42 -4.12
N ASN A 64 19.05 13.05 -3.82
CA ASN A 64 18.81 13.50 -2.44
C ASN A 64 17.51 13.10 -1.72
N ASN A 65 16.44 12.59 -2.33
CA ASN A 65 15.21 12.26 -1.57
C ASN A 65 14.31 11.19 -2.23
N GLY A 66 14.89 10.06 -2.64
CA GLY A 66 14.11 8.96 -3.23
C GLY A 66 13.35 8.13 -2.20
N ILE A 67 12.06 7.86 -2.46
CA ILE A 67 11.18 6.93 -1.73
C ILE A 67 11.87 5.59 -1.40
N LEU A 68 12.71 5.12 -2.32
CA LEU A 68 13.43 3.86 -2.20
C LEU A 68 14.60 3.92 -1.22
N ALA A 69 15.20 5.08 -0.98
CA ALA A 69 16.21 5.24 0.07
C ALA A 69 15.55 5.13 1.45
N SER A 70 14.39 5.76 1.65
CA SER A 70 13.63 5.67 2.91
C SER A 70 13.11 4.25 3.18
N ILE A 71 12.64 3.54 2.13
CA ILE A 71 12.24 2.13 2.26
C ILE A 71 13.47 1.22 2.43
N GLY A 72 14.58 1.53 1.76
CA GLY A 72 15.85 0.80 1.88
C GLY A 72 16.44 0.89 3.28
N ASP A 73 16.39 2.07 3.90
CA ASP A 73 16.78 2.27 5.29
C ASP A 73 15.84 1.54 6.26
N LEU A 74 14.55 1.47 5.96
CA LEU A 74 13.56 0.75 6.79
C LEU A 74 13.70 -0.78 6.71
N VAL A 75 14.06 -1.31 5.53
CA VAL A 75 14.21 -2.76 5.30
C VAL A 75 15.63 -3.24 5.61
N GLY A 76 16.63 -2.36 5.57
CA GLY A 76 18.04 -2.67 5.83
C GLY A 76 18.51 -2.47 7.28
N ALA A 77 17.67 -1.92 8.16
CA ALA A 77 18.01 -1.63 9.55
C ALA A 77 17.78 -2.84 10.48
N ASP A 78 18.67 -3.83 10.43
CA ASP A 78 18.57 -5.03 11.28
C ASP A 78 18.93 -4.80 12.77
N GLU A 79 19.24 -3.57 13.22
CA GLU A 79 19.65 -3.32 14.62
C GLU A 79 19.24 -1.95 15.24
N ARG A 80 18.44 -1.10 14.58
CA ARG A 80 17.96 0.15 15.19
C ARG A 80 16.44 0.11 15.37
N PRO A 81 15.91 0.38 16.59
CA PRO A 81 14.47 0.53 16.76
C PRO A 81 13.97 1.68 15.88
N LEU A 82 12.79 1.51 15.28
CA LEU A 82 12.15 2.56 14.48
C LEU A 82 11.77 3.74 15.39
N GLU A 83 11.79 4.95 14.84
CA GLU A 83 11.26 6.10 15.57
C GLU A 83 9.76 5.88 15.87
N GLY A 84 9.40 6.07 17.14
CA GLY A 84 8.07 5.77 17.68
C GLY A 84 7.83 4.31 18.09
N GLU A 85 8.75 3.39 17.83
CA GLU A 85 8.62 1.98 18.26
C GLU A 85 8.61 1.85 19.78
N GLU A 86 9.51 2.58 20.46
CA GLU A 86 9.56 2.62 21.93
C GLU A 86 8.32 3.30 22.55
N GLU A 87 7.66 4.18 21.79
CA GLU A 87 6.42 4.89 22.17
C GLU A 87 5.16 4.07 21.81
N GLY A 88 5.33 2.91 21.20
CA GLY A 88 4.26 1.98 20.82
C GLY A 88 3.58 2.28 19.48
N ARG A 89 3.96 3.36 18.77
CA ARG A 89 3.38 3.72 17.47
C ARG A 89 4.39 4.39 16.55
N THR A 90 4.47 3.92 15.30
CA THR A 90 5.18 4.63 14.23
C THR A 90 4.18 5.27 13.27
N ASN A 91 4.26 6.58 13.10
CA ASN A 91 3.41 7.35 12.20
C ASN A 91 4.20 7.74 10.93
N ILE A 92 3.63 7.42 9.77
CA ILE A 92 4.19 7.67 8.44
C ILE A 92 3.23 8.55 7.66
N LEU A 93 3.70 9.71 7.21
CA LEU A 93 2.94 10.64 6.38
C LEU A 93 3.13 10.35 4.90
N LEU A 94 2.07 9.94 4.22
CA LEU A 94 2.03 9.72 2.78
C LEU A 94 1.55 10.99 2.07
N LEU A 95 2.33 11.47 1.13
CA LEU A 95 2.09 12.67 0.34
C LEU A 95 2.04 12.31 -1.15
N GLY A 96 0.87 12.52 -1.76
CA GLY A 96 0.69 12.48 -3.21
C GLY A 96 0.82 13.88 -3.79
N ILE A 97 1.83 14.11 -4.61
CA ILE A 97 2.03 15.39 -5.31
C ILE A 97 1.64 15.27 -6.78
N GLY A 98 1.04 16.32 -7.33
CA GLY A 98 0.80 16.39 -8.77
C GLY A 98 2.13 16.47 -9.52
N GLY A 99 2.48 15.46 -10.31
CA GLY A 99 3.76 15.39 -11.05
C GLY A 99 4.00 16.56 -12.03
N GLU A 100 5.18 16.58 -12.65
CA GLU A 100 5.57 17.61 -13.61
C GLU A 100 4.53 17.77 -14.75
N GLY A 101 4.29 19.00 -15.19
CA GLY A 101 3.38 19.33 -16.29
C GLY A 101 2.00 19.88 -15.92
N HIS A 102 1.64 19.99 -14.63
CA HIS A 102 0.37 20.59 -14.19
C HIS A 102 0.57 21.99 -13.57
N SER A 103 -0.36 22.91 -13.80
CA SER A 103 -0.41 24.20 -13.08
C SER A 103 -0.69 23.94 -11.59
N GLY A 104 0.35 23.90 -10.77
CA GLY A 104 0.28 23.46 -9.36
C GLY A 104 1.05 22.19 -9.03
N ASN A 105 2.08 21.85 -9.80
CA ASN A 105 3.03 20.71 -9.64
C ASN A 105 3.63 20.46 -8.23
N LEU A 106 3.41 21.35 -7.27
CA LEU A 106 3.87 21.21 -5.89
C LEU A 106 2.72 21.24 -4.88
N LEU A 107 1.46 21.22 -5.34
CA LEU A 107 0.32 21.05 -4.43
C LEU A 107 0.21 19.58 -4.04
N THR A 108 0.05 19.35 -2.74
CA THR A 108 -0.21 18.01 -2.22
C THR A 108 -1.70 17.70 -2.39
N ASP A 109 -2.02 16.89 -3.40
CA ASP A 109 -3.40 16.51 -3.70
C ASP A 109 -3.93 15.41 -2.78
N THR A 110 -3.02 14.59 -2.24
CA THR A 110 -3.35 13.52 -1.29
C THR A 110 -2.43 13.60 -0.08
N MET A 111 -3.02 13.65 1.13
CA MET A 111 -2.29 13.55 2.39
C MET A 111 -2.93 12.46 3.24
N MET A 112 -2.15 11.50 3.70
CA MET A 112 -2.64 10.41 4.54
C MET A 112 -1.61 10.10 5.61
N LEU A 113 -2.05 10.00 6.87
CA LEU A 113 -1.22 9.50 7.94
C LEU A 113 -1.51 8.01 8.15
N VAL A 114 -0.48 7.18 8.08
CA VAL A 114 -0.51 5.77 8.42
C VAL A 114 0.14 5.60 9.79
N SER A 115 -0.61 5.12 10.77
CA SER A 115 -0.12 4.81 12.11
C SER A 115 -0.04 3.31 12.29
N ILE A 116 1.17 2.82 12.55
CA ILE A 116 1.45 1.41 12.85
C ILE A 116 1.61 1.30 14.36
N GLU A 117 0.69 0.61 15.02
CA GLU A 117 0.80 0.26 16.42
C GLU A 117 1.73 -0.94 16.59
N HIS A 118 2.85 -0.68 17.26
CA HIS A 118 3.75 -1.72 17.71
C HIS A 118 3.20 -2.28 18.99
N VAL A 119 2.82 -3.55 18.97
CA VAL A 119 2.42 -4.18 20.22
C VAL A 119 3.70 -4.53 20.96
N PRO A 120 3.97 -3.97 22.15
CA PRO A 120 5.10 -4.42 22.94
C PRO A 120 4.96 -5.93 23.19
N HIS A 121 6.10 -6.63 23.16
CA HIS A 121 6.20 -8.00 23.65
C HIS A 121 5.80 -8.01 25.12
N ASP A 122 4.51 -8.21 25.38
CA ASP A 122 4.08 -8.45 26.73
C ASP A 122 4.65 -9.81 27.19
N SER A 123 4.97 -9.90 28.47
CA SER A 123 5.47 -11.12 29.09
C SER A 123 4.35 -12.11 29.41
N THR A 124 3.12 -11.87 28.92
CA THR A 124 1.93 -12.68 29.18
C THR A 124 1.71 -13.75 28.10
N GLY A 125 2.40 -13.62 26.95
CA GLY A 125 2.35 -14.61 25.87
C GLY A 125 1.09 -14.51 25.01
N GLU A 126 0.31 -13.43 25.16
CA GLU A 126 -0.79 -13.13 24.26
C GLU A 126 -0.25 -12.53 22.96
N ARG A 127 -0.60 -13.16 21.84
CA ARG A 127 -0.13 -12.75 20.52
C ARG A 127 -1.01 -11.62 20.01
N HIS A 128 -0.67 -10.39 20.38
CA HIS A 128 -1.32 -9.22 19.81
C HIS A 128 -0.82 -9.01 18.38
N THR A 129 -1.74 -8.79 17.45
CA THR A 129 -1.41 -8.45 16.06
C THR A 129 -1.14 -6.95 15.96
N PRO A 130 -0.08 -6.51 15.25
CA PRO A 130 0.14 -5.09 14.98
C PRO A 130 -1.08 -4.51 14.27
N GLN A 131 -1.52 -3.34 14.72
CA GLN A 131 -2.68 -2.66 14.14
C GLN A 131 -2.20 -1.53 13.23
N VAL A 132 -2.78 -1.42 12.04
CA VAL A 132 -2.50 -0.32 11.12
C VAL A 132 -3.76 0.52 10.99
N SER A 133 -3.64 1.81 11.34
CA SER A 133 -4.69 2.82 11.17
C SER A 133 -4.28 3.79 10.07
N MET A 134 -5.23 4.23 9.26
CA MET A 134 -4.99 5.23 8.22
C MET A 134 -6.02 6.35 8.34
N ILE A 135 -5.56 7.60 8.28
CA ILE A 135 -6.43 8.77 8.26
C ILE A 135 -6.07 9.67 7.09
N SER A 136 -7.07 9.99 6.26
CA SER A 136 -6.91 10.94 5.16
C SER A 136 -7.07 12.37 5.68
N ILE A 137 -6.16 13.25 5.30
CA ILE A 137 -6.17 14.67 5.66
C ILE A 137 -6.75 15.46 4.47
N PRO A 138 -7.90 16.15 4.63
CA PRO A 138 -8.51 16.89 3.53
C PRO A 138 -7.61 18.03 3.04
N ARG A 139 -7.27 18.04 1.75
CA ARG A 139 -6.35 19.03 1.12
C ARG A 139 -6.76 20.50 1.30
N ASP A 140 -8.06 20.76 1.38
CA ASP A 140 -8.65 22.11 1.48
C ASP A 140 -8.89 22.53 2.94
N MET A 141 -8.43 21.74 3.92
CA MET A 141 -8.55 22.07 5.34
C MET A 141 -7.82 23.37 5.65
N TRP A 142 -8.51 24.29 6.32
CA TRP A 142 -7.97 25.57 6.77
C TRP A 142 -7.24 25.37 8.09
N VAL A 143 -5.94 25.64 8.12
CA VAL A 143 -5.09 25.37 9.28
C VAL A 143 -4.23 26.59 9.63
N PRO A 144 -3.96 26.82 10.92
CA PRO A 144 -2.97 27.80 11.34
C PRO A 144 -1.59 27.32 10.93
N VAL A 145 -0.75 28.25 10.45
CA VAL A 145 0.64 28.00 10.10
C VAL A 145 1.50 28.89 10.98
N PRO A 146 1.90 28.43 12.18
CA PRO A 146 2.62 29.25 13.16
C PRO A 146 3.88 29.90 12.61
N SER A 147 4.61 29.20 11.73
CA SER A 147 5.82 29.71 11.07
C SER A 147 5.59 30.93 10.18
N GLN A 148 4.34 31.23 9.82
CA GLN A 148 3.95 32.37 8.99
C GLN A 148 2.99 33.33 9.70
N GLY A 149 2.42 32.93 10.84
CA GLY A 149 1.42 33.72 11.56
C GLY A 149 0.12 33.93 10.77
N VAL A 150 -0.17 33.07 9.80
CA VAL A 150 -1.37 33.13 8.95
C VAL A 150 -2.11 31.80 8.99
N GLU A 151 -3.37 31.81 8.52
CA GLU A 151 -4.11 30.60 8.21
C GLU A 151 -4.23 30.43 6.70
N GLN A 152 -4.05 29.20 6.23
CA GLN A 152 -4.20 28.87 4.81
C GLN A 152 -4.64 27.43 4.62
N LYS A 153 -4.93 27.05 3.36
CA LYS A 153 -5.21 25.66 3.01
C LYS A 153 -3.96 24.81 3.21
N ILE A 154 -4.12 23.65 3.83
CA ILE A 154 -3.02 22.74 4.15
C ILE A 154 -2.23 22.28 2.91
N ASN A 155 -2.90 22.09 1.75
CA ASN A 155 -2.23 21.70 0.50
C ASN A 155 -1.26 22.76 -0.07
N SER A 156 -1.37 24.00 0.39
CA SER A 156 -0.55 25.11 -0.09
C SER A 156 0.77 25.21 0.69
N ILE A 157 0.81 24.67 1.92
CA ILE A 157 1.95 24.77 2.83
C ILE A 157 3.20 24.10 2.25
N TYR A 158 3.04 22.88 1.75
CA TYR A 158 4.11 22.15 1.09
C TYR A 158 4.67 22.94 -0.10
N SER A 159 3.78 23.39 -0.99
CA SER A 159 4.16 24.16 -2.18
C SER A 159 4.87 25.47 -1.85
N TYR A 160 4.48 26.13 -0.77
CA TYR A 160 5.11 27.36 -0.30
C TYR A 160 6.51 27.06 0.24
N GLY A 161 6.65 26.02 1.06
CA GLY A 161 7.94 25.65 1.65
C GLY A 161 8.97 25.19 0.63
N GLU A 162 8.55 24.42 -0.37
CA GLU A 162 9.42 24.06 -1.49
C GLU A 162 9.90 25.30 -2.26
N ARG A 163 9.04 26.28 -2.51
CA ARG A 163 9.41 27.48 -3.29
C ARG A 163 10.33 28.44 -2.56
N GLU A 164 10.08 28.67 -1.28
CA GLU A 164 10.80 29.69 -0.50
C GLU A 164 12.09 29.14 0.11
N GLU A 165 12.09 27.89 0.54
CA GLU A 165 13.14 27.32 1.38
C GLU A 165 13.67 25.97 0.89
N ASN A 166 13.10 25.43 -0.20
CA ASN A 166 13.38 24.08 -0.67
C ASN A 166 13.18 23.02 0.44
N ASP A 167 12.22 23.31 1.33
CA ASP A 167 11.84 22.48 2.48
C ASP A 167 10.33 22.53 2.71
N GLY A 168 9.58 21.89 1.79
CA GLY A 168 8.14 21.78 1.92
C GLY A 168 7.72 20.87 3.06
N ILE A 169 8.47 19.79 3.29
CA ILE A 169 8.19 18.79 4.32
C ILE A 169 8.39 19.37 5.72
N GLY A 170 9.53 20.02 5.98
CA GLY A 170 9.81 20.63 7.27
C GLY A 170 8.81 21.71 7.67
N ARG A 171 8.10 22.31 6.69
CA ARG A 171 6.99 23.23 6.96
C ARG A 171 5.64 22.55 7.12
N LEU A 172 5.38 21.48 6.38
CA LEU A 172 4.10 20.78 6.43
C LEU A 172 3.97 19.92 7.70
N THR A 173 5.04 19.20 8.06
CA THR A 173 5.01 18.22 9.14
C THR A 173 4.58 18.81 10.48
N PRO A 174 5.15 19.92 10.98
CA PRO A 174 4.73 20.49 12.27
C PRO A 174 3.25 20.91 12.28
N VAL A 175 2.72 21.36 11.15
CA VAL A 175 1.31 21.74 11.03
C VAL A 175 0.41 20.50 11.10
N ILE A 176 0.82 19.39 10.51
CA ILE A 176 0.09 18.11 10.62
C ILE A 176 0.14 17.58 12.05
N GLU A 177 1.29 17.64 12.71
CA GLU A 177 1.46 17.23 14.10
C GLU A 177 0.57 18.07 15.03
N ASP A 178 0.50 19.39 14.82
CA ASP A 178 -0.37 20.28 15.59
C ASP A 178 -1.86 19.97 15.38
N VAL A 179 -2.26 19.66 14.14
CA VAL A 179 -3.68 19.38 13.81
C VAL A 179 -4.12 18.02 14.32
N LEU A 180 -3.27 17.00 14.22
CA LEU A 180 -3.61 15.62 14.60
C LEU A 180 -3.25 15.28 16.04
N GLY A 181 -2.37 16.06 16.68
CA GLY A 181 -1.89 15.84 18.04
C GLY A 181 -1.01 14.59 18.18
N VAL A 182 -0.41 14.13 17.08
CA VAL A 182 0.48 12.95 17.05
C VAL A 182 1.76 13.30 16.26
N PRO A 183 2.92 12.76 16.67
CA PRO A 183 4.18 12.99 15.96
C PRO A 183 4.16 12.32 14.59
N VAL A 184 4.93 12.85 13.64
CA VAL A 184 5.19 12.24 12.33
C VAL A 184 6.65 11.82 12.28
N HIS A 185 6.92 10.51 12.33
CA HIS A 185 8.28 9.99 12.37
C HIS A 185 8.90 9.86 10.98
N TYR A 186 8.08 9.49 9.99
CA TYR A 186 8.53 9.29 8.62
C TYR A 186 7.57 9.94 7.65
N TYR A 187 8.05 10.22 6.45
CA TYR A 187 7.21 10.66 5.35
C TYR A 187 7.62 9.96 4.05
N ILE A 188 6.64 9.76 3.17
CA ILE A 188 6.82 9.25 1.82
C ILE A 188 6.16 10.23 0.88
N ARG A 189 6.93 10.78 -0.05
CA ARG A 189 6.42 11.62 -1.15
C ARG A 189 6.39 10.80 -2.41
N ALA A 190 5.20 10.55 -2.96
CA ALA A 190 5.01 9.89 -4.24
C ALA A 190 4.40 10.86 -5.25
N ASP A 191 4.98 10.91 -6.45
CA ASP A 191 4.33 11.46 -7.62
C ASP A 191 3.62 10.34 -8.40
N PHE A 192 3.03 10.70 -9.54
CA PHE A 192 2.33 9.73 -10.38
C PHE A 192 3.25 8.66 -10.95
N GLU A 193 4.50 8.99 -11.26
CA GLU A 193 5.48 8.01 -11.77
C GLU A 193 5.88 7.00 -10.69
N GLY A 194 6.13 7.48 -9.47
CA GLY A 194 6.41 6.63 -8.31
C GLY A 194 5.23 5.70 -8.00
N PHE A 195 4.00 6.20 -8.09
CA PHE A 195 2.80 5.38 -7.91
C PHE A 195 2.69 4.26 -8.95
N THR A 196 2.78 4.59 -10.24
CA THR A 196 2.66 3.59 -11.32
C THR A 196 3.73 2.52 -11.17
N LYS A 197 4.96 2.95 -10.89
CA LYS A 197 6.11 2.07 -10.76
C LYS A 197 5.99 1.08 -9.60
N ILE A 198 5.54 1.54 -8.43
CA ILE A 198 5.33 0.67 -7.27
C ILE A 198 4.33 -0.43 -7.61
N ILE A 199 3.23 -0.09 -8.29
CA ILE A 199 2.21 -1.08 -8.67
C ILE A 199 2.75 -2.06 -9.70
N ASP A 200 3.48 -1.57 -10.72
CA ASP A 200 4.08 -2.43 -11.73
C ASP A 200 5.12 -3.40 -11.13
N ASP A 201 5.92 -2.92 -10.18
CA ASP A 201 6.92 -3.73 -9.47
C ASP A 201 6.27 -4.79 -8.57
N LEU A 202 5.05 -4.55 -8.08
CA LEU A 202 4.22 -5.54 -7.38
C LEU A 202 3.54 -6.56 -8.31
N GLY A 203 3.62 -6.36 -9.64
CA GLY A 203 2.93 -7.18 -10.62
C GLY A 203 1.48 -6.79 -10.85
N GLY A 204 1.10 -5.56 -10.47
CA GLY A 204 -0.26 -5.04 -10.52
C GLY A 204 -1.04 -5.20 -9.21
N VAL A 205 -2.23 -4.58 -9.15
CA VAL A 205 -3.18 -4.68 -8.04
C VAL A 205 -4.54 -5.23 -8.51
N GLU A 206 -5.14 -6.13 -7.73
CA GLU A 206 -6.52 -6.58 -7.97
C GLU A 206 -7.50 -5.62 -7.30
N VAL A 207 -8.36 -4.98 -8.09
CA VAL A 207 -9.38 -4.04 -7.62
C VAL A 207 -10.75 -4.58 -8.01
N ASN A 208 -11.66 -4.67 -7.04
CA ASN A 208 -13.06 -4.98 -7.32
C ASN A 208 -13.85 -3.68 -7.56
N VAL A 209 -14.12 -3.38 -8.82
CA VAL A 209 -14.86 -2.19 -9.23
C VAL A 209 -16.35 -2.42 -8.96
N GLU A 210 -16.92 -1.68 -8.01
CA GLU A 210 -18.33 -1.89 -7.60
C GLU A 210 -19.33 -1.59 -8.72
N GLN A 211 -19.09 -0.52 -9.48
CA GLN A 211 -19.92 -0.09 -10.60
C GLN A 211 -19.01 0.31 -11.76
N GLY A 212 -19.28 -0.24 -12.95
CA GLY A 212 -18.56 0.15 -14.16
C GLY A 212 -18.87 1.60 -14.51
N PHE A 213 -17.88 2.32 -15.04
CA PHE A 213 -18.02 3.71 -15.43
C PHE A 213 -17.13 4.08 -16.61
N ILE A 214 -17.52 5.14 -17.30
CA ILE A 214 -16.72 5.76 -18.36
C ILE A 214 -16.45 7.22 -17.94
N ASP A 215 -15.18 7.60 -17.86
CA ASP A 215 -14.76 8.98 -17.64
C ASP A 215 -14.19 9.53 -18.96
N THR A 216 -14.96 10.38 -19.64
CA THR A 216 -14.57 11.02 -20.90
C THR A 216 -13.72 12.27 -20.69
N GLU A 217 -13.59 12.72 -19.45
CA GLU A 217 -12.91 13.96 -19.05
C GLU A 217 -11.66 13.66 -18.23
N TYR A 218 -11.05 12.49 -18.42
CA TYR A 218 -9.78 12.16 -17.80
C TYR A 218 -8.68 13.01 -18.44
N PRO A 219 -7.86 13.75 -17.66
CA PRO A 219 -6.85 14.63 -18.22
C PRO A 219 -5.76 13.84 -18.95
N ASP A 220 -5.46 14.22 -20.19
CA ASP A 220 -4.34 13.67 -20.96
C ASP A 220 -3.03 14.43 -20.68
N ALA A 221 -1.91 13.90 -21.16
CA ALA A 221 -0.58 14.49 -20.99
C ALA A 221 -0.37 15.81 -21.77
N ASN A 222 -1.29 16.19 -22.66
CA ASN A 222 -1.23 17.35 -23.54
C ASN A 222 -2.28 18.43 -23.18
N PHE A 223 -2.73 18.47 -21.93
CA PHE A 223 -3.78 19.39 -21.44
C PHE A 223 -5.15 19.21 -22.12
N GLY A 224 -5.39 18.06 -22.76
CA GLY A 224 -6.65 17.63 -23.30
C GLY A 224 -7.35 16.61 -22.40
N TYR A 225 -8.33 15.92 -22.97
CA TYR A 225 -9.09 14.88 -22.31
C TYR A 225 -9.00 13.58 -23.10
N GLN A 226 -8.87 12.48 -22.38
CA GLN A 226 -9.00 11.13 -22.89
C GLN A 226 -10.16 10.42 -22.21
N THR A 227 -10.67 9.37 -22.87
CA THR A 227 -11.71 8.52 -22.30
C THR A 227 -11.06 7.30 -21.66
N VAL A 228 -11.36 7.08 -20.38
CA VAL A 228 -11.02 5.86 -19.64
C VAL A 228 -12.30 5.13 -19.25
N GLN A 229 -12.26 3.81 -19.20
CA GLN A 229 -13.42 2.96 -18.93
C GLN A 229 -13.03 1.84 -17.99
N PHE A 230 -13.90 1.56 -17.03
CA PHE A 230 -13.76 0.46 -16.09
C PHE A 230 -15.06 -0.34 -16.04
N GLU A 231 -14.94 -1.67 -16.16
CA GLU A 231 -16.07 -2.59 -16.04
C GLU A 231 -16.39 -2.93 -14.58
N ALA A 232 -17.62 -3.34 -14.29
CA ALA A 232 -17.95 -3.83 -12.96
C ALA A 232 -17.28 -5.19 -12.68
N GLY A 233 -16.78 -5.38 -11.45
CA GLY A 233 -16.21 -6.63 -10.97
C GLY A 233 -14.68 -6.60 -10.74
N PRO A 234 -14.07 -7.76 -10.45
CA PRO A 234 -12.64 -7.88 -10.18
C PRO A 234 -11.82 -7.62 -11.44
N GLN A 235 -10.84 -6.72 -11.33
CA GLN A 235 -9.92 -6.38 -12.40
C GLN A 235 -8.48 -6.33 -11.87
N GLN A 236 -7.56 -6.94 -12.62
CA GLN A 236 -6.13 -6.79 -12.39
C GLN A 236 -5.66 -5.53 -13.12
N MET A 237 -5.17 -4.55 -12.36
CA MET A 237 -4.72 -3.26 -12.88
C MET A 237 -3.19 -3.17 -12.78
N ASP A 238 -2.55 -2.76 -13.88
CA ASP A 238 -1.16 -2.29 -13.86
C ASP A 238 -1.08 -0.86 -13.30
N GLY A 239 0.12 -0.32 -13.18
CA GLY A 239 0.35 1.00 -12.60
C GLY A 239 -0.42 2.11 -13.31
N GLU A 240 -0.40 2.11 -14.64
CA GLU A 240 -1.11 3.10 -15.44
C GLU A 240 -2.62 3.01 -15.23
N THR A 241 -3.19 1.81 -15.34
CA THR A 241 -4.63 1.58 -15.18
C THR A 241 -5.11 1.92 -13.76
N ALA A 242 -4.33 1.55 -12.74
CA ALA A 242 -4.63 1.87 -11.35
C ALA A 242 -4.55 3.38 -11.08
N LEU A 243 -3.63 4.08 -11.72
CA LEU A 243 -3.52 5.54 -11.62
C LEU A 243 -4.75 6.20 -12.26
N GLN A 244 -5.16 5.75 -13.44
CA GLN A 244 -6.35 6.23 -14.11
C GLN A 244 -7.61 6.01 -13.25
N PHE A 245 -7.73 4.83 -12.66
CA PHE A 245 -8.85 4.49 -11.77
C PHE A 245 -8.90 5.43 -10.56
N SER A 246 -7.78 5.59 -9.84
CA SER A 246 -7.72 6.41 -8.62
C SER A 246 -7.92 7.92 -8.86
N ARG A 247 -7.62 8.40 -10.08
CA ARG A 247 -7.75 9.82 -10.46
C ARG A 247 -9.03 10.17 -11.19
N SER A 248 -9.83 9.19 -11.60
CA SER A 248 -11.11 9.43 -12.27
C SER A 248 -12.08 10.16 -11.33
N ARG A 249 -12.73 11.21 -11.83
CA ARG A 249 -13.62 12.09 -11.04
C ARG A 249 -14.96 12.35 -11.71
N HIS A 250 -15.03 12.20 -13.03
CA HIS A 250 -16.23 12.50 -13.83
C HIS A 250 -16.81 11.25 -14.49
N GLY A 251 -16.53 10.08 -13.90
CA GLY A 251 -17.06 8.81 -14.36
C GLY A 251 -18.59 8.78 -14.37
N VAL A 252 -19.15 8.51 -15.54
CA VAL A 252 -20.58 8.23 -15.70
C VAL A 252 -20.77 6.72 -15.56
N VAL A 253 -21.58 6.32 -14.58
CA VAL A 253 -21.90 4.91 -14.32
C VAL A 253 -22.54 4.28 -15.55
N THR A 254 -22.00 3.15 -15.99
CA THR A 254 -22.61 2.32 -17.04
C THR A 254 -23.43 1.26 -16.33
N ASP A 255 -24.75 1.34 -16.45
CA ASP A 255 -25.62 0.24 -16.01
C ASP A 255 -25.35 -0.95 -16.95
N GLY A 256 -24.98 -2.10 -16.40
CA GLY A 256 -24.67 -3.31 -17.17
C GLY A 256 -25.89 -3.94 -17.87
N SER A 257 -26.78 -3.13 -18.46
CA SER A 257 -28.05 -3.50 -19.10
C SER A 257 -28.00 -3.43 -20.63
N GLY A 258 -26.80 -3.52 -21.22
CA GLY A 258 -26.59 -3.62 -22.68
C GLY A 258 -26.91 -5.00 -23.26
#